data_AF-A0A3C0ZJ47-F1
#
_entry.id   AF-A0A3C0ZJ47-F1
#
_cell.length_a   1.000
_cell.length_b   1.000
_cell.length_c   1.000
_cell.angle_alpha   90.00
_cell.angle_beta   90.00
_cell.angle_gamma   90.00
#
_symmetry.space_group_name_H-M   'P 1'
#
loop_
_entity.id
_entity.type
_entity.pdbx_description
1 polymer ?
#
loop_
_entity_poly.entity_id
_entity_poly.type
_entity_poly.pdbx_seq_one_letter_code
_entity_poly.pdbx_strand_id
1 'polypeptide(L)'
;MKRPQKKTSTSSFGTSGRISHDSSRFYKSRLYEAQGKAAPSSVTENEIASDNLNRIFCKSSEAMEELPDQSIHLMITSPPYNVSKEYDEDFTLEEYRQLLQRVFKETHRVLVNGGRACINVANVGRKPYIPFHAFIAQDMIELGYQMRGEIIWNKGSSAGPSTAWGSWQSASNPTLRDVHEYILVFTKGEYGRNGKSRNSTISREEFLELTKSVWSFSAESARRVGHPAPFPVELPHRLIQLYSFEWDVVLDPFAGSGTTCLAALLTNRLFVGYEKKLAYVKIAEKRIREAQDNLARLTD
;
A
#
# COMPACT_ATOMS: atom_id res chain seq x y z
N MET A 1 24.63 14.62 -32.03
CA MET A 1 24.45 13.20 -32.40
C MET A 1 24.76 12.30 -31.20
N LYS A 2 23.76 11.66 -30.58
CA LYS A 2 23.98 10.68 -29.49
C LYS A 2 24.39 9.34 -30.11
N ARG A 3 25.56 8.80 -29.72
CA ARG A 3 26.01 7.46 -30.13
C ARG A 3 25.04 6.38 -29.63
N PRO A 4 24.75 5.30 -30.39
CA PRO A 4 23.89 4.22 -29.94
C PRO A 4 24.58 3.44 -28.81
N GLN A 5 23.86 3.23 -27.71
CA GLN A 5 24.35 2.45 -26.57
C GLN A 5 24.29 0.95 -26.95
N LYS A 6 25.44 0.25 -26.96
CA LYS A 6 25.52 -1.20 -27.22
C LYS A 6 24.76 -1.96 -26.11
N LYS A 7 23.74 -2.74 -26.49
CA LYS A 7 23.03 -3.68 -25.61
C LYS A 7 23.85 -4.96 -25.45
N THR A 8 23.97 -5.47 -24.24
CA THR A 8 24.62 -6.77 -23.95
C THR A 8 23.59 -7.81 -23.50
N SER A 9 23.84 -9.08 -23.82
CA SER A 9 23.04 -10.23 -23.36
C SER A 9 23.50 -10.71 -21.99
N THR A 10 22.63 -11.42 -21.25
CA THR A 10 22.91 -12.02 -19.92
C THR A 10 24.30 -12.64 -19.83
N SER A 11 25.17 -12.02 -19.04
CA SER A 11 26.48 -12.53 -18.65
C SER A 11 26.34 -13.55 -17.53
N SER A 12 27.29 -14.47 -17.42
CA SER A 12 27.34 -15.48 -16.35
C SER A 12 27.58 -14.88 -14.96
N PHE A 13 28.11 -13.65 -14.88
CA PHE A 13 28.35 -12.91 -13.65
C PHE A 13 28.02 -11.42 -13.82
N GLY A 14 27.59 -10.77 -12.73
CA GLY A 14 27.07 -9.40 -12.73
C GLY A 14 28.05 -8.38 -13.34
N THR A 15 27.54 -7.53 -14.23
CA THR A 15 28.32 -6.47 -14.87
C THR A 15 28.44 -5.25 -13.94
N SER A 16 29.65 -4.76 -13.72
CA SER A 16 29.98 -3.66 -12.79
C SER A 16 29.65 -2.24 -13.31
N GLY A 17 28.67 -2.08 -14.20
CA GLY A 17 28.31 -0.78 -14.76
C GLY A 17 26.83 -0.66 -15.13
N ARG A 18 26.30 0.57 -15.13
CA ARG A 18 24.95 0.90 -15.64
C ARG A 18 24.92 0.77 -17.16
N ILE A 19 24.83 -0.47 -17.65
CA ILE A 19 24.66 -0.81 -19.06
C ILE A 19 23.21 -1.28 -19.23
N SER A 20 22.51 -0.74 -20.23
CA SER A 20 21.16 -1.21 -20.59
C SER A 20 21.23 -2.68 -21.00
N HIS A 21 20.67 -3.55 -20.18
CA HIS A 21 20.69 -4.98 -20.36
C HIS A 21 19.43 -5.47 -21.09
N ASP A 22 19.57 -6.33 -22.10
CA ASP A 22 18.40 -6.97 -22.71
C ASP A 22 17.95 -8.17 -21.87
N SER A 23 16.92 -7.96 -21.07
CA SER A 23 16.31 -8.97 -20.19
C SER A 23 15.25 -9.83 -20.89
N SER A 24 15.07 -9.69 -22.21
CA SER A 24 14.03 -10.42 -22.96
C SER A 24 14.10 -11.93 -22.80
N ARG A 25 15.32 -12.51 -22.74
CA ARG A 25 15.49 -13.96 -22.55
C ARG A 25 14.99 -14.44 -21.19
N PHE A 26 15.20 -13.65 -20.13
CA PHE A 26 14.78 -13.99 -18.77
C PHE A 26 13.26 -13.97 -18.64
N TYR A 27 12.60 -12.91 -19.12
CA TYR A 27 11.13 -12.80 -19.09
C TYR A 27 10.40 -13.71 -20.10
N LYS A 28 11.12 -14.31 -21.06
CA LYS A 28 10.61 -15.36 -21.95
C LYS A 28 10.93 -16.79 -21.46
N SER A 29 11.50 -16.94 -20.27
CA SER A 29 11.82 -18.26 -19.73
C SER A 29 10.57 -18.99 -19.23
N ARG A 30 10.66 -20.33 -19.14
CA ARG A 30 9.58 -21.20 -18.64
C ARG A 30 9.04 -20.79 -17.26
N LEU A 31 9.86 -20.13 -16.44
CA LEU A 31 9.45 -19.58 -15.14
C LEU A 31 8.27 -18.59 -15.26
N TYR A 32 8.18 -17.87 -16.38
CA TYR A 32 7.16 -16.85 -16.62
C TYR A 32 6.00 -17.32 -17.52
N GLU A 33 6.01 -18.57 -18.00
CA GLU A 33 4.98 -19.08 -18.92
C GLU A 33 3.57 -19.03 -18.30
N ALA A 34 3.45 -19.36 -17.01
CA ALA A 34 2.18 -19.37 -16.29
C ALA A 34 1.73 -17.97 -15.81
N GLN A 35 2.60 -16.95 -15.84
CA GLN A 35 2.26 -15.62 -15.29
C GLN A 35 1.38 -14.78 -16.22
N GLY A 36 1.16 -15.22 -17.47
CA GLY A 36 0.38 -14.48 -18.47
C GLY A 36 0.98 -13.10 -18.78
N LYS A 37 0.65 -12.53 -19.93
CA LYS A 37 0.81 -11.08 -20.10
C LYS A 37 -0.46 -10.44 -19.56
N ALA A 38 -0.33 -9.37 -18.75
CA ALA A 38 -1.49 -8.53 -18.43
C ALA A 38 -2.20 -8.19 -19.73
N ALA A 39 -3.50 -8.46 -19.79
CA ALA A 39 -4.31 -8.07 -20.93
C ALA A 39 -4.16 -6.55 -21.12
N PRO A 40 -4.10 -6.04 -22.36
CA PRO A 40 -4.16 -4.61 -22.61
C PRO A 40 -5.44 -4.07 -21.96
N SER A 41 -5.30 -3.31 -20.88
CA SER A 41 -6.43 -2.66 -20.23
C SER A 41 -6.58 -1.25 -20.81
N SER A 42 -7.81 -0.73 -20.79
CA SER A 42 -8.07 0.60 -21.34
C SER A 42 -7.15 1.63 -20.65
N VAL A 43 -6.66 2.60 -21.41
CA VAL A 43 -5.83 3.69 -20.85
C VAL A 43 -6.72 4.86 -20.37
N THR A 44 -8.03 4.64 -20.32
CA THR A 44 -8.98 5.67 -19.92
C THR A 44 -8.88 5.90 -18.41
N GLU A 45 -8.65 7.15 -18.05
CA GLU A 45 -8.71 7.64 -16.67
C GLU A 45 -9.98 8.47 -16.53
N ASN A 46 -10.93 7.98 -15.75
CA ASN A 46 -12.23 8.63 -15.57
C ASN A 46 -12.16 9.63 -14.41
N GLU A 47 -12.85 10.76 -14.58
CA GLU A 47 -12.89 11.82 -13.56
C GLU A 47 -13.84 11.45 -12.42
N ILE A 48 -13.45 11.82 -11.19
CA ILE A 48 -14.29 11.71 -10.00
C ILE A 48 -15.01 13.04 -9.83
N ALA A 49 -16.31 13.00 -9.54
CA ALA A 49 -17.07 14.20 -9.21
C ALA A 49 -16.42 14.96 -8.03
N SER A 50 -16.33 16.29 -8.11
CA SER A 50 -15.67 17.14 -7.11
C SER A 50 -16.16 16.87 -5.69
N ASP A 51 -17.46 16.61 -5.53
CA ASP A 51 -18.11 16.40 -4.23
C ASP A 51 -17.72 15.06 -3.56
N ASN A 52 -17.06 14.19 -4.32
CA ASN A 52 -16.55 12.90 -3.86
C ASN A 52 -15.04 12.93 -3.57
N LEU A 53 -14.34 13.99 -3.96
CA LEU A 53 -12.90 14.16 -3.71
C LEU A 53 -12.64 14.73 -2.31
N ASN A 54 -11.50 14.37 -1.72
CA ASN A 54 -11.07 14.75 -0.36
C ASN A 54 -12.12 14.42 0.71
N ARG A 55 -12.74 13.25 0.56
CA ARG A 55 -13.86 12.82 1.40
C ARG A 55 -13.63 11.45 2.00
N ILE A 56 -14.12 11.26 3.21
CA ILE A 56 -14.25 9.95 3.84
C ILE A 56 -15.74 9.60 3.91
N PHE A 57 -16.13 8.52 3.25
CA PHE A 57 -17.50 8.02 3.26
C PHE A 57 -17.72 7.10 4.48
N CYS A 58 -18.77 7.38 5.25
CA CYS A 58 -19.15 6.58 6.42
C CYS A 58 -19.92 5.31 6.01
N LYS A 59 -19.31 4.42 5.21
CA LYS A 59 -19.91 3.17 4.72
C LYS A 59 -18.85 2.12 4.36
N SER A 60 -19.30 0.92 4.00
CA SER A 60 -18.42 -0.14 3.50
C SER A 60 -17.81 0.23 2.14
N SER A 61 -16.56 -0.18 1.91
CA SER A 61 -15.84 -0.09 0.64
C SER A 61 -16.09 -1.29 -0.29
N GLU A 62 -16.93 -2.25 0.11
CA GLU A 62 -17.30 -3.40 -0.74
C GLU A 62 -18.07 -2.98 -2.00
N ALA A 63 -18.66 -1.77 -2.01
CA ALA A 63 -19.26 -1.13 -3.17
C ALA A 63 -18.95 0.38 -3.15
N MET A 64 -18.17 0.84 -4.12
CA MET A 64 -17.67 2.22 -4.26
C MET A 64 -18.42 2.94 -5.38
N GLU A 65 -19.76 3.05 -5.27
CA GLU A 65 -20.64 3.64 -6.28
C GLU A 65 -20.32 5.10 -6.63
N GLU A 66 -19.69 5.82 -5.71
CA GLU A 66 -19.22 7.20 -5.89
C GLU A 66 -18.01 7.32 -6.81
N LEU A 67 -17.36 6.20 -7.11
CA LEU A 67 -16.12 6.12 -7.87
C LEU A 67 -16.36 5.42 -9.21
N PRO A 68 -16.17 6.13 -10.34
CA PRO A 68 -16.14 5.50 -11.65
C PRO A 68 -15.01 4.46 -11.75
N ASP A 69 -15.14 3.52 -12.67
CA ASP A 69 -14.05 2.62 -13.05
C ASP A 69 -12.80 3.43 -13.41
N GLN A 70 -11.61 2.94 -13.08
CA GLN A 70 -10.35 3.57 -13.52
C GLN A 70 -10.25 5.07 -13.20
N SER A 71 -10.54 5.47 -11.96
CA SER A 71 -10.51 6.86 -11.47
C SER A 71 -9.53 7.08 -10.31
N ILE A 72 -9.05 6.00 -9.68
CA ILE A 72 -8.11 6.02 -8.56
C ILE A 72 -6.70 5.69 -9.02
N HIS A 73 -5.71 6.39 -8.46
CA HIS A 73 -4.32 6.31 -8.89
C HIS A 73 -3.47 5.37 -8.03
N LEU A 74 -3.71 5.41 -6.73
CA LEU A 74 -2.95 4.70 -5.71
C LEU A 74 -3.90 4.31 -4.58
N MET A 75 -3.96 3.02 -4.25
CA MET A 75 -4.59 2.56 -3.01
C MET A 75 -3.51 2.29 -1.97
N ILE A 76 -3.69 2.84 -0.77
CA ILE A 76 -2.87 2.51 0.41
C ILE A 76 -3.81 2.19 1.55
N THR A 77 -3.61 1.04 2.18
CA THR A 77 -4.45 0.66 3.31
C THR A 77 -3.76 -0.27 4.30
N SER A 78 -4.39 -0.43 5.45
CA SER A 78 -4.07 -1.46 6.43
C SER A 78 -5.40 -2.06 6.93
N PRO A 79 -5.81 -3.23 6.41
CA PRO A 79 -7.11 -3.80 6.76
C PRO A 79 -7.17 -4.18 8.25
N PRO A 80 -8.38 -4.29 8.84
CA PRO A 80 -8.54 -4.81 10.19
C PRO A 80 -7.98 -6.24 10.27
N TYR A 81 -7.16 -6.55 11.28
CA TYR A 81 -6.47 -7.84 11.36
C TYR A 81 -7.33 -8.98 11.94
N ASN A 82 -8.59 -8.74 12.28
CA ASN A 82 -9.51 -9.77 12.77
C ASN A 82 -8.94 -10.53 13.99
N VAL A 83 -8.37 -9.79 14.95
CA VAL A 83 -7.69 -10.33 16.14
C VAL A 83 -8.48 -10.00 17.42
N SER A 84 -9.81 -9.95 17.30
CA SER A 84 -10.75 -9.75 18.40
C SER A 84 -10.47 -8.48 19.23
N LYS A 85 -9.94 -7.41 18.61
CA LYS A 85 -9.95 -6.10 19.25
C LYS A 85 -11.39 -5.57 19.28
N GLU A 86 -11.69 -4.60 20.16
CA GLU A 86 -13.04 -4.02 20.33
C GLU A 86 -13.72 -3.54 19.02
N TYR A 87 -12.95 -3.43 17.93
CA TYR A 87 -13.44 -3.00 16.64
C TYR A 87 -13.51 -4.06 15.55
N ASP A 88 -12.91 -5.24 15.76
CA ASP A 88 -12.94 -6.33 14.78
C ASP A 88 -14.28 -7.07 14.89
N GLU A 89 -14.81 -7.49 13.76
CA GLU A 89 -15.84 -8.53 13.71
C GLU A 89 -15.19 -9.89 14.05
N ASP A 90 -15.94 -10.90 14.47
CA ASP A 90 -15.37 -12.22 14.84
C ASP A 90 -15.43 -13.17 13.64
N PHE A 91 -14.62 -12.89 12.62
CA PHE A 91 -14.60 -13.70 11.41
C PHE A 91 -13.73 -14.95 11.55
N THR A 92 -14.10 -16.02 10.86
CA THR A 92 -13.17 -17.07 10.47
C THR A 92 -12.12 -16.53 9.49
N LEU A 93 -11.00 -17.24 9.32
CA LEU A 93 -9.98 -16.88 8.32
C LEU A 93 -10.57 -16.77 6.91
N GLU A 94 -11.50 -17.65 6.57
CA GLU A 94 -12.16 -17.67 5.26
C GLU A 94 -13.07 -16.45 5.08
N GLU A 95 -13.92 -16.14 6.06
CA GLU A 95 -14.79 -14.96 6.02
C GLU A 95 -13.98 -13.65 5.93
N TYR A 96 -12.87 -13.58 6.67
CA TYR A 96 -11.95 -12.45 6.60
C TYR A 96 -11.34 -12.29 5.20
N ARG A 97 -10.85 -13.39 4.60
CA ARG A 97 -10.32 -13.35 3.22
C ARG A 97 -11.39 -12.94 2.22
N GLN A 98 -12.62 -13.45 2.35
CA GLN A 98 -13.71 -13.09 1.47
C GLN A 98 -14.08 -11.60 1.58
N LEU A 99 -14.05 -11.02 2.78
CA LEU A 99 -14.21 -9.57 2.97
C LEU A 99 -13.14 -8.80 2.18
N LEU A 100 -11.87 -9.15 2.37
CA LEU A 100 -10.77 -8.49 1.64
C LEU A 100 -10.89 -8.67 0.13
N GLN A 101 -11.24 -9.86 -0.34
CA GLN A 101 -11.43 -10.13 -1.77
C GLN A 101 -12.53 -9.25 -2.37
N ARG A 102 -13.65 -9.03 -1.68
CA ARG A 102 -14.71 -8.12 -2.16
C ARG A 102 -14.22 -6.68 -2.26
N VAL A 103 -13.55 -6.18 -1.23
CA VAL A 103 -12.99 -4.82 -1.21
C VAL A 103 -11.88 -4.64 -2.27
N PHE A 104 -10.99 -5.61 -2.42
CA PHE A 104 -9.89 -5.53 -3.39
C PHE A 104 -10.36 -5.75 -4.82
N LYS A 105 -11.43 -6.53 -5.05
CA LYS A 105 -12.11 -6.57 -6.35
C LYS A 105 -12.68 -5.21 -6.73
N GLU A 106 -13.32 -4.53 -5.78
CA GLU A 106 -13.88 -3.20 -6.01
C GLU A 106 -12.77 -2.14 -6.19
N THR A 107 -11.69 -2.25 -5.41
CA THR A 107 -10.47 -1.47 -5.61
C THR A 107 -9.91 -1.69 -7.02
N HIS A 108 -9.88 -2.94 -7.51
CA HIS A 108 -9.38 -3.26 -8.83
C HIS A 108 -10.23 -2.58 -9.91
N ARG A 109 -11.55 -2.51 -9.75
CA ARG A 109 -12.44 -1.79 -10.67
C ARG A 109 -12.06 -0.31 -10.79
N VAL A 110 -11.96 0.39 -9.66
CA VAL A 110 -11.72 1.84 -9.61
C VAL A 110 -10.27 2.23 -9.89
N LEU A 111 -9.29 1.34 -9.75
CA LEU A 111 -7.88 1.65 -10.00
C LEU A 111 -7.63 1.85 -11.51
N VAL A 112 -6.84 2.87 -11.88
CA VAL A 112 -6.41 3.10 -13.27
C VAL A 112 -5.47 2.01 -13.77
N ASN A 113 -5.35 1.85 -15.08
CA ASN A 113 -4.27 1.06 -15.66
C ASN A 113 -2.90 1.60 -15.21
N GLY A 114 -2.05 0.72 -14.70
CA GLY A 114 -0.77 1.04 -14.06
C GLY A 114 -0.87 1.73 -12.71
N GLY A 115 -2.06 1.88 -12.14
CA GLY A 115 -2.25 2.30 -10.75
C GLY A 115 -1.67 1.26 -9.78
N ARG A 116 -1.38 1.70 -8.55
CA ARG A 116 -0.75 0.84 -7.52
C ARG A 116 -1.70 0.55 -6.37
N ALA A 117 -1.51 -0.62 -5.78
CA ALA A 117 -2.20 -1.05 -4.57
C ALA A 117 -1.15 -1.47 -3.53
N CYS A 118 -1.18 -0.83 -2.36
CA CYS A 118 -0.22 -1.03 -1.29
C CYS A 118 -0.95 -1.42 -0.01
N ILE A 119 -0.61 -2.58 0.54
CA ILE A 119 -1.32 -3.15 1.70
C ILE A 119 -0.33 -3.37 2.84
N ASN A 120 -0.47 -2.61 3.93
CA ASN A 120 0.25 -2.87 5.17
C ASN A 120 -0.45 -3.96 5.98
N VAL A 121 0.26 -5.03 6.28
CA VAL A 121 -0.26 -6.17 7.03
C VAL A 121 0.79 -6.80 7.96
N ALA A 122 0.35 -7.13 9.16
CA ALA A 122 1.10 -7.99 10.08
C ALA A 122 0.64 -9.44 9.94
N ASN A 123 1.56 -10.39 10.08
CA ASN A 123 1.16 -11.77 10.35
C ASN A 123 0.68 -11.89 11.80
N VAL A 124 -0.22 -12.82 12.04
CA VAL A 124 -0.88 -12.97 13.34
C VAL A 124 -0.82 -14.40 13.83
N GLY A 125 -1.09 -14.60 15.11
CA GLY A 125 -1.00 -15.91 15.73
C GLY A 125 0.45 -16.38 15.95
N ARG A 126 0.59 -17.35 16.85
CA ARG A 126 1.87 -18.02 17.14
C ARG A 126 1.73 -19.54 17.11
N LYS A 127 0.53 -20.04 17.42
CA LYS A 127 0.15 -21.46 17.49
C LYS A 127 -1.35 -21.61 17.13
N PRO A 128 -1.71 -21.70 15.84
CA PRO A 128 -0.85 -21.63 14.66
C PRO A 128 -0.40 -20.20 14.33
N TYR A 129 0.66 -20.09 13.52
CA TYR A 129 1.05 -18.84 12.85
C TYR A 129 0.22 -18.69 11.58
N ILE A 130 -0.34 -17.50 11.36
CA ILE A 130 -1.20 -17.18 10.23
C ILE A 130 -0.46 -16.18 9.34
N PRO A 131 0.06 -16.60 8.18
CA PRO A 131 0.82 -15.75 7.28
C PRO A 131 -0.12 -14.91 6.41
N PHE A 132 -0.81 -13.92 7.00
CA PHE A 132 -1.73 -13.05 6.25
C PHE A 132 -1.11 -12.44 5.00
N HIS A 133 0.16 -12.01 5.06
CA HIS A 133 0.85 -11.48 3.89
C HIS A 133 0.80 -12.43 2.67
N ALA A 134 0.96 -13.74 2.89
CA ALA A 134 0.98 -14.75 1.83
C ALA A 134 -0.43 -14.99 1.26
N PHE A 135 -1.43 -15.11 2.13
CA PHE A 135 -2.82 -15.29 1.70
C PHE A 135 -3.33 -14.09 0.92
N ILE A 136 -3.09 -12.87 1.43
CA ILE A 136 -3.47 -11.64 0.75
C ILE A 136 -2.74 -11.51 -0.59
N ALA A 137 -1.45 -11.88 -0.65
CA ALA A 137 -0.72 -11.83 -1.91
C ALA A 137 -1.28 -12.78 -2.97
N GLN A 138 -1.66 -13.99 -2.56
CA GLN A 138 -2.34 -14.94 -3.43
C GLN A 138 -3.69 -14.38 -3.91
N ASP A 139 -4.52 -13.90 -2.99
CA ASP A 139 -5.85 -13.34 -3.30
C ASP A 139 -5.75 -12.16 -4.30
N MET A 140 -4.79 -11.26 -4.10
CA MET A 140 -4.54 -10.14 -5.02
C MET A 140 -4.15 -10.63 -6.41
N ILE A 141 -3.29 -11.64 -6.52
CA ILE A 141 -2.89 -12.21 -7.82
C ILE A 141 -4.09 -12.84 -8.53
N GLU A 142 -4.93 -13.60 -7.79
CA GLU A 142 -6.16 -14.21 -8.33
C GLU A 142 -7.18 -13.18 -8.80
N LEU A 143 -7.22 -12.00 -8.17
CA LEU A 143 -8.05 -10.85 -8.58
C LEU A 143 -7.50 -10.09 -9.80
N GLY A 144 -6.35 -10.48 -10.35
CA GLY A 144 -5.77 -9.88 -11.56
C GLY A 144 -4.73 -8.78 -11.30
N TYR A 145 -4.32 -8.58 -10.04
CA TYR A 145 -3.18 -7.72 -9.75
C TYR A 145 -1.85 -8.40 -10.09
N GLN A 146 -0.86 -7.61 -10.46
CA GLN A 146 0.51 -8.08 -10.61
C GLN A 146 1.35 -7.64 -9.41
N MET A 147 1.95 -8.60 -8.71
CA MET A 147 2.87 -8.30 -7.61
C MET A 147 4.12 -7.61 -8.14
N ARG A 148 4.49 -6.49 -7.52
CA ARG A 148 5.70 -5.73 -7.83
C ARG A 148 6.84 -6.02 -6.88
N GLY A 149 6.50 -6.42 -5.66
CA GLY A 149 7.44 -6.72 -4.60
C GLY A 149 6.80 -6.49 -3.24
N GLU A 150 7.63 -6.57 -2.21
CA GLU A 150 7.26 -6.36 -0.83
C GLU A 150 8.30 -5.45 -0.16
N ILE A 151 7.84 -4.63 0.78
CA ILE A 151 8.67 -3.80 1.63
C ILE A 151 8.49 -4.28 3.06
N ILE A 152 9.59 -4.49 3.77
CA ILE A 152 9.60 -4.82 5.19
C ILE A 152 9.66 -3.52 5.98
N TRP A 153 8.57 -3.19 6.66
CA TRP A 153 8.57 -2.11 7.63
C TRP A 153 9.07 -2.64 8.97
N ASN A 154 10.33 -2.37 9.27
CA ASN A 154 10.93 -2.60 10.58
C ASN A 154 10.49 -1.49 11.55
N LYS A 155 9.74 -1.86 12.59
CA LYS A 155 9.21 -0.94 13.61
C LYS A 155 10.28 -0.42 14.57
N GLY A 156 11.54 -0.83 14.39
CA GLY A 156 12.68 -0.40 15.19
C GLY A 156 12.51 -0.73 16.67
N SER A 157 12.99 0.15 17.54
CA SER A 157 12.86 0.04 19.02
C SER A 157 11.42 0.10 19.53
N SER A 158 10.44 0.44 18.67
CA SER A 158 9.01 0.48 19.01
C SER A 158 8.33 -0.88 18.93
N ALA A 159 8.99 -1.89 18.35
CA ALA A 159 8.64 -3.28 18.64
C ALA A 159 9.01 -3.48 20.12
N GLY A 160 8.05 -3.25 21.03
CA GLY A 160 8.28 -3.11 22.48
C GLY A 160 9.08 -4.26 23.11
N PRO A 161 9.20 -4.34 24.45
CA PRO A 161 9.95 -5.40 25.12
C PRO A 161 9.23 -6.77 25.05
N SER A 162 8.77 -7.18 23.86
CA SER A 162 8.16 -8.46 23.55
C SER A 162 9.17 -9.55 23.88
N THR A 163 9.06 -10.18 25.04
CA THR A 163 9.87 -11.35 25.36
C THR A 163 9.69 -12.38 24.25
N ALA A 164 10.77 -13.07 23.86
CA ALA A 164 10.64 -14.25 23.00
C ALA A 164 9.73 -15.23 23.75
N TRP A 165 8.51 -15.43 23.26
CA TRP A 165 7.58 -16.39 23.85
C TRP A 165 8.04 -17.81 23.49
N GLY A 166 7.64 -18.80 24.29
CA GLY A 166 8.11 -20.18 24.15
C GLY A 166 9.23 -20.51 25.13
N SER A 167 10.13 -21.42 24.75
CA SER A 167 11.15 -21.94 25.65
C SER A 167 12.37 -21.01 25.71
N TRP A 168 12.60 -20.39 26.86
CA TRP A 168 13.76 -19.54 27.11
C TRP A 168 15.06 -20.36 27.01
N GLN A 169 16.00 -19.90 26.19
CA GLN A 169 17.31 -20.56 25.96
C GLN A 169 17.22 -22.07 25.69
N SER A 170 16.16 -22.51 25.02
CA SER A 170 15.93 -23.92 24.72
C SER A 170 15.41 -24.09 23.30
N ALA A 171 15.88 -25.13 22.62
CA ALA A 171 15.43 -25.51 21.29
C ALA A 171 14.07 -26.24 21.29
N SER A 172 13.49 -26.51 22.46
CA SER A 172 12.22 -27.25 22.56
C SER A 172 11.06 -26.55 21.85
N ASN A 173 10.96 -25.22 21.98
CA ASN A 173 9.96 -24.41 21.30
C ASN A 173 10.29 -22.90 21.38
N PRO A 174 11.40 -22.40 20.80
CA PRO A 174 11.63 -20.96 20.69
C PRO A 174 10.64 -20.34 19.69
N THR A 175 10.08 -19.16 19.99
CA THR A 175 9.20 -18.43 19.06
C THR A 175 9.84 -17.12 18.63
N LEU A 176 9.69 -16.79 17.34
CA LEU A 176 10.18 -15.52 16.79
C LEU A 176 9.42 -14.32 17.39
N ARG A 177 10.08 -13.17 17.35
CA ARG A 177 9.47 -11.88 17.68
C ARG A 177 9.13 -11.16 16.40
N ASP A 178 7.85 -10.83 16.22
CA ASP A 178 7.41 -10.00 15.10
C ASP A 178 7.82 -8.55 15.34
N VAL A 179 8.91 -8.14 14.70
CA VAL A 179 9.47 -6.77 14.79
C VAL A 179 9.15 -5.92 13.57
N HIS A 180 8.48 -6.52 12.58
CA HIS A 180 8.16 -5.89 11.31
C HIS A 180 6.72 -6.15 10.88
N GLU A 181 6.30 -5.39 9.89
CA GLU A 181 5.10 -5.61 9.10
C GLU A 181 5.47 -5.65 7.61
N TYR A 182 4.59 -6.23 6.80
CA TYR A 182 4.75 -6.34 5.36
C TYR A 182 3.94 -5.23 4.70
N ILE A 183 4.55 -4.53 3.75
CA ILE A 183 3.85 -3.67 2.81
C ILE A 183 3.91 -4.37 1.45
N LEU A 184 2.80 -4.98 1.07
CA LEU A 184 2.69 -5.66 -0.23
C LEU A 184 2.41 -4.62 -1.31
N VAL A 185 3.12 -4.67 -2.43
CA VAL A 185 2.98 -3.71 -3.53
C VAL A 185 2.54 -4.41 -4.80
N PHE A 186 1.43 -3.94 -5.36
CA PHE A 186 0.82 -4.47 -6.56
C PHE A 186 0.59 -3.39 -7.62
N THR A 187 0.36 -3.83 -8.86
CA THR A 187 -0.12 -2.98 -9.96
C THR A 187 -1.31 -3.62 -10.66
N LYS A 188 -2.22 -2.79 -11.17
CA LYS A 188 -3.25 -3.21 -12.14
C LYS A 188 -2.74 -2.99 -13.56
N GLY A 189 -2.93 -3.97 -14.45
CA GLY A 189 -2.59 -3.83 -15.86
C GLY A 189 -1.09 -3.65 -16.10
N GLU A 190 -0.69 -2.55 -16.73
CA GLU A 190 0.71 -2.29 -17.08
C GLU A 190 1.58 -1.92 -15.87
N TYR A 191 2.88 -2.24 -15.91
CA TYR A 191 3.81 -1.83 -14.87
C TYR A 191 4.13 -0.32 -14.89
N GLY A 192 3.87 0.39 -15.99
CA GLY A 192 4.16 1.81 -16.13
C GLY A 192 2.89 2.67 -16.20
N ARG A 193 3.04 3.97 -15.95
CA ARG A 193 2.04 4.98 -16.30
C ARG A 193 2.72 6.14 -17.02
N ASN A 194 1.99 6.83 -17.89
CA ASN A 194 2.51 8.01 -18.57
C ASN A 194 2.59 9.21 -17.60
N GLY A 195 3.82 9.66 -17.31
CA GLY A 195 4.07 10.81 -16.44
C GLY A 195 4.51 12.09 -17.17
N LYS A 196 4.48 12.15 -18.52
CA LYS A 196 5.10 13.25 -19.29
C LYS A 196 4.56 14.66 -18.95
N SER A 197 3.30 14.76 -18.53
CA SER A 197 2.62 16.01 -18.18
C SER A 197 2.22 16.07 -16.70
N ARG A 198 2.83 15.24 -15.85
CA ARG A 198 2.53 15.15 -14.42
C ARG A 198 3.73 15.54 -13.60
N ASN A 199 3.48 16.03 -12.39
CA ASN A 199 4.54 16.48 -11.50
C ASN A 199 4.92 15.38 -10.49
N SER A 200 6.19 14.98 -10.48
CA SER A 200 6.75 14.12 -9.43
C SER A 200 7.34 15.00 -8.33
N THR A 201 6.90 14.79 -7.09
CA THR A 201 7.32 15.60 -5.94
C THR A 201 8.47 15.00 -5.13
N ILE A 202 8.83 13.74 -5.38
CA ILE A 202 9.89 13.05 -4.65
C ILE A 202 11.27 13.61 -5.01
N SER A 203 12.09 13.89 -4.00
CA SER A 203 13.48 14.30 -4.19
C SER A 203 14.36 13.12 -4.62
N ARG A 204 15.59 13.42 -5.08
CA ARG A 204 16.56 12.39 -5.47
C ARG A 204 16.97 11.54 -4.26
N GLU A 205 17.21 12.19 -3.13
CA GLU A 205 17.66 11.55 -1.89
C GLU A 205 16.57 10.64 -1.34
N GLU A 206 15.32 11.12 -1.29
CA GLU A 206 14.16 10.29 -0.94
C GLU A 206 14.02 9.12 -1.91
N PHE A 207 14.12 9.35 -3.23
CA PHE A 207 13.99 8.25 -4.20
C PHE A 207 15.00 7.12 -3.95
N LEU A 208 16.26 7.46 -3.64
CA LEU A 208 17.28 6.46 -3.33
C LEU A 208 17.02 5.72 -2.01
N GLU A 209 16.45 6.40 -1.01
CA GLU A 209 16.12 5.78 0.27
C GLU A 209 14.87 4.91 0.19
N LEU A 210 13.80 5.45 -0.37
CA LEU A 210 12.48 4.84 -0.41
C LEU A 210 12.41 3.64 -1.36
N THR A 211 13.31 3.53 -2.34
CA THR A 211 13.41 2.36 -3.22
C THR A 211 14.10 1.15 -2.60
N LYS A 212 14.59 1.24 -1.36
CA LYS A 212 15.04 0.07 -0.59
C LYS A 212 13.84 -0.75 -0.11
N SER A 213 14.01 -2.07 -0.05
CA SER A 213 12.97 -3.00 0.40
C SER A 213 12.83 -3.12 1.92
N VAL A 214 13.64 -2.42 2.71
CA VAL A 214 13.52 -2.41 4.18
C VAL A 214 13.46 -0.97 4.66
N TRP A 215 12.36 -0.61 5.33
CA TRP A 215 12.15 0.72 5.90
C TRP A 215 12.17 0.64 7.41
N SER A 216 12.94 1.51 8.06
CA SER A 216 13.04 1.54 9.52
C SER A 216 12.52 2.86 10.06
N PHE A 217 11.38 2.83 10.74
CA PHE A 217 10.80 3.96 11.47
C PHE A 217 9.81 3.47 12.53
N SER A 218 9.59 4.29 13.56
CA SER A 218 8.77 3.92 14.72
C SER A 218 7.26 3.93 14.41
N ALA A 219 6.51 3.11 15.14
CA ALA A 219 5.05 3.12 15.07
C ALA A 219 4.44 4.36 15.75
N GLU A 220 3.20 4.70 15.40
CA GLU A 220 2.46 5.77 16.08
C GLU A 220 1.87 5.33 17.41
N SER A 221 1.71 6.30 18.31
CA SER A 221 1.01 6.06 19.57
C SER A 221 -0.50 6.01 19.35
N ALA A 222 -1.09 4.82 19.54
CA ALA A 222 -2.55 4.61 19.51
C ALA A 222 -3.32 5.61 20.40
N ARG A 223 -2.80 5.88 21.61
CA ARG A 223 -3.38 6.84 22.56
C ARG A 223 -3.39 8.27 22.02
N ARG A 224 -2.31 8.68 21.35
CA ARG A 224 -2.20 10.04 20.78
C ARG A 224 -3.20 10.24 19.64
N VAL A 225 -3.38 9.23 18.80
CA VAL A 225 -4.27 9.29 17.63
C VAL A 225 -5.73 9.10 18.02
N GLY A 226 -6.02 8.47 19.17
CA GLY A 226 -7.38 8.09 19.55
C GLY A 226 -7.91 6.92 18.72
N HIS A 227 -7.01 6.14 18.12
CA HIS A 227 -7.32 4.95 17.35
C HIS A 227 -6.47 3.80 17.86
N PRO A 228 -7.03 2.58 18.00
CA PRO A 228 -6.32 1.47 18.65
C PRO A 228 -5.18 0.85 17.83
N ALA A 229 -5.14 1.06 16.51
CA ALA A 229 -4.06 0.56 15.65
C ALA A 229 -3.76 1.49 14.45
N PRO A 230 -3.23 2.71 14.68
CA PRO A 230 -2.81 3.58 13.59
C PRO A 230 -1.39 3.20 13.14
N PHE A 231 -1.18 3.08 11.83
CA PHE A 231 0.17 3.17 11.27
C PHE A 231 0.61 4.65 11.19
N PRO A 232 1.93 4.93 11.17
CA PRO A 232 2.46 6.28 11.04
C PRO A 232 2.20 6.91 9.68
N VAL A 233 1.99 8.23 9.67
CA VAL A 233 1.84 9.07 8.46
C VAL A 233 3.03 8.93 7.51
N GLU A 234 4.20 8.62 8.06
CA GLU A 234 5.42 8.32 7.30
C GLU A 234 5.22 7.18 6.30
N LEU A 235 4.51 6.11 6.66
CA LEU A 235 4.30 4.94 5.78
C LEU A 235 3.55 5.32 4.48
N PRO A 236 2.33 5.90 4.53
CA PRO A 236 1.63 6.32 3.32
C PRO A 236 2.35 7.48 2.64
N HIS A 237 3.00 8.40 3.36
CA HIS A 237 3.81 9.46 2.75
C HIS A 237 4.85 8.87 1.78
N ARG A 238 5.63 7.87 2.22
CA ARG A 238 6.64 7.21 1.38
C ARG A 238 6.04 6.57 0.14
N LEU A 239 4.91 5.88 0.30
CA LEU A 239 4.21 5.21 -0.81
C LEU A 239 3.63 6.22 -1.81
N ILE A 240 3.08 7.33 -1.31
CA ILE A 240 2.55 8.42 -2.13
C ILE A 240 3.66 9.05 -2.97
N GLN A 241 4.82 9.35 -2.35
CA GLN A 241 5.96 9.91 -3.06
C GLN A 241 6.51 8.96 -4.13
N LEU A 242 6.52 7.65 -3.88
CA LEU A 242 7.01 6.65 -4.85
C LEU A 242 6.05 6.37 -6.00
N TYR A 243 4.74 6.36 -5.73
CA TYR A 243 3.76 5.71 -6.60
C TYR A 243 2.64 6.62 -7.11
N SER A 244 2.69 7.92 -6.82
CA SER A 244 1.72 8.89 -7.34
C SER A 244 2.39 10.18 -7.78
N PHE A 245 1.74 10.89 -8.68
CA PHE A 245 2.07 12.27 -9.02
C PHE A 245 1.27 13.24 -8.15
N GLU A 246 1.68 14.51 -8.13
CA GLU A 246 0.85 15.57 -7.55
C GLU A 246 -0.56 15.56 -8.17
N TRP A 247 -1.58 15.83 -7.36
CA TRP A 247 -3.01 15.81 -7.72
C TRP A 247 -3.61 14.44 -8.06
N ASP A 248 -2.82 13.36 -8.08
CA ASP A 248 -3.38 12.02 -8.14
C ASP A 248 -4.30 11.75 -6.93
N VAL A 249 -5.27 10.85 -7.14
CA VAL A 249 -6.24 10.46 -6.11
C VAL A 249 -5.80 9.19 -5.38
N VAL A 250 -5.62 9.31 -4.07
CA VAL A 250 -5.24 8.23 -3.15
C VAL A 250 -6.46 7.65 -2.45
N LEU A 251 -6.66 6.33 -2.55
CA LEU A 251 -7.75 5.61 -1.92
C LEU A 251 -7.30 4.90 -0.65
N ASP A 252 -8.09 4.99 0.41
CA ASP A 252 -8.02 4.11 1.58
C ASP A 252 -9.38 3.42 1.85
N PRO A 253 -9.56 2.15 1.46
CA PRO A 253 -10.80 1.42 1.68
C PRO A 253 -11.07 1.04 3.15
N PHE A 254 -10.09 1.21 4.04
CA PHE A 254 -10.20 0.99 5.48
C PHE A 254 -9.62 2.20 6.24
N ALA A 255 -10.20 3.38 6.00
CA ALA A 255 -9.60 4.66 6.34
C ALA A 255 -9.35 4.84 7.85
N GLY A 256 -10.15 4.22 8.72
CA GLY A 256 -9.98 4.30 10.17
C GLY A 256 -9.85 5.75 10.65
N SER A 257 -8.72 6.07 11.27
CA SER A 257 -8.41 7.44 11.74
C SER A 257 -7.92 8.42 10.68
N GLY A 258 -7.95 8.04 9.39
CA GLY A 258 -7.62 8.92 8.26
C GLY A 258 -6.14 9.14 8.01
N THR A 259 -5.24 8.25 8.47
CA THR A 259 -3.79 8.44 8.31
C THR A 259 -3.37 8.57 6.83
N THR A 260 -3.88 7.71 5.94
CA THR A 260 -3.59 7.79 4.49
C THR A 260 -4.12 9.08 3.89
N CYS A 261 -5.37 9.44 4.22
CA CYS A 261 -6.02 10.66 3.74
C CYS A 261 -5.26 11.92 4.16
N LEU A 262 -4.79 11.95 5.42
CA LEU A 262 -3.95 13.02 5.95
C LEU A 262 -2.61 13.09 5.20
N ALA A 263 -1.95 11.96 4.95
CA ALA A 263 -0.69 11.93 4.19
C ALA A 263 -0.87 12.44 2.74
N ALA A 264 -1.98 12.07 2.09
CA ALA A 264 -2.32 12.56 0.76
C ALA A 264 -2.49 14.09 0.77
N LEU A 265 -3.26 14.63 1.70
CA LEU A 265 -3.43 16.08 1.86
C LEU A 265 -2.08 16.79 2.04
N LEU A 266 -1.23 16.30 2.95
CA LEU A 266 0.07 16.91 3.26
C LEU A 266 1.09 16.84 2.10
N THR A 267 0.79 16.07 1.06
CA THR A 267 1.65 15.88 -0.11
C THR A 267 1.01 16.35 -1.41
N ASN A 268 -0.03 17.22 -1.33
CA ASN A 268 -0.76 17.74 -2.49
C ASN A 268 -1.36 16.63 -3.38
N ARG A 269 -1.86 15.55 -2.75
CA ARG A 269 -2.70 14.55 -3.41
C ARG A 269 -4.14 14.73 -2.95
N LEU A 270 -5.04 14.31 -3.83
CA LEU A 270 -6.44 14.18 -3.48
C LEU A 270 -6.65 12.84 -2.79
N PHE A 271 -7.70 12.69 -2.00
CA PHE A 271 -7.99 11.41 -1.35
C PHE A 271 -9.47 11.02 -1.37
N VAL A 272 -9.71 9.73 -1.26
CA VAL A 272 -11.01 9.15 -0.94
C VAL A 272 -10.81 8.07 0.12
N GLY A 273 -11.61 8.10 1.18
CA GLY A 273 -11.57 7.10 2.25
C GLY A 273 -12.93 6.44 2.47
N TYR A 274 -12.93 5.21 2.97
CA TYR A 274 -14.14 4.52 3.41
C TYR A 274 -13.93 3.97 4.82
N GLU A 275 -14.91 4.21 5.70
CA GLU A 275 -14.89 3.74 7.08
C GLU A 275 -16.31 3.48 7.57
N LYS A 276 -16.58 2.30 8.14
CA LYS A 276 -17.93 1.91 8.60
C LYS A 276 -18.32 2.64 9.90
N LYS A 277 -17.36 2.97 10.75
CA LYS A 277 -17.60 3.52 12.09
C LYS A 277 -17.54 5.03 12.08
N LEU A 278 -18.71 5.65 12.28
CA LEU A 278 -18.85 7.10 12.36
C LEU A 278 -17.90 7.76 13.38
N ALA A 279 -17.59 7.09 14.48
CA ALA A 279 -16.64 7.58 15.47
C ALA A 279 -15.23 7.79 14.88
N TYR A 280 -14.76 6.86 14.04
CA TYR A 280 -13.46 6.95 13.38
C TYR A 280 -13.46 7.97 12.24
N VAL A 281 -14.56 8.06 11.47
CA VAL A 281 -14.76 9.13 10.48
C VAL A 281 -14.62 10.51 11.14
N LYS A 282 -15.28 10.74 12.29
CA LYS A 282 -15.18 12.02 13.02
C LYS A 282 -13.75 12.34 13.46
N ILE A 283 -13.00 11.34 13.92
CA ILE A 283 -11.57 11.51 14.28
C ILE A 283 -10.76 11.89 13.05
N ALA A 284 -10.95 11.17 11.95
CA ALA A 284 -10.25 11.41 10.69
C ALA A 284 -10.50 12.82 10.16
N GLU A 285 -11.77 13.22 10.06
CA GLU A 285 -12.15 14.56 9.60
C GLU A 285 -11.57 15.67 10.50
N LYS A 286 -11.56 15.48 11.82
CA LYS A 286 -10.94 16.45 12.74
C LYS A 286 -9.46 16.63 12.43
N ARG A 287 -8.71 15.53 12.30
CA ARG A 287 -7.26 15.56 11.97
C ARG A 287 -7.00 16.23 10.63
N ILE A 288 -7.83 15.94 9.63
CA ILE A 288 -7.72 16.52 8.29
C ILE A 288 -7.99 18.03 8.33
N ARG A 289 -9.07 18.47 8.99
CA ARG A 289 -9.37 19.91 9.16
C ARG A 289 -8.25 20.66 9.87
N GLU A 290 -7.74 20.12 10.97
CA GLU A 290 -6.60 20.72 11.69
C GLU A 290 -5.36 20.86 10.80
N ALA A 291 -5.08 19.88 9.94
CA ALA A 291 -3.98 19.95 9.00
C ALA A 291 -4.22 20.98 7.88
N GLN A 292 -5.44 21.07 7.36
CA GLN A 292 -5.83 22.09 6.37
C GLN A 292 -5.67 23.51 6.93
N ASP A 293 -6.16 23.75 8.15
CA ASP A 293 -6.04 25.05 8.81
C ASP A 293 -4.56 25.45 9.02
N ASN A 294 -3.72 24.48 9.39
CA ASN A 294 -2.29 24.72 9.55
C ASN A 294 -1.57 25.01 8.22
N LEU A 295 -1.96 24.33 7.13
CA LEU A 295 -1.43 24.60 5.80
C LEU A 295 -1.82 26.01 5.33
N ALA A 296 -3.08 26.41 5.52
CA ALA A 296 -3.57 27.74 5.15
C ALA A 296 -2.77 28.86 5.85
N ARG A 297 -2.49 28.69 7.15
CA ARG A 297 -1.68 29.64 7.93
C ARG A 297 -0.22 29.74 7.49
N LEU A 298 0.32 28.75 6.80
CA LEU A 298 1.70 28.77 6.29
C LEU A 298 1.78 29.39 4.90
N THR A 299 0.65 29.53 4.21
CA THR A 299 0.54 30.14 2.87
C THR A 299 0.08 31.60 2.90
N ASP A 300 -0.44 32.06 4.04
CA ASP A 300 -0.74 33.47 4.36
C ASP A 300 0.50 34.21 4.90
#